data_AF-A0AAU6FNN0-F1
#
_entry.id   AF-A0AAU6FNN0-F1
#
_cell.length_a   1.000
_cell.length_b   1.000
_cell.length_c   1.000
_cell.angle_alpha   90.00
_cell.angle_beta   90.00
_cell.angle_gamma   90.00
#
_symmetry.space_group_name_H-M   'P 1'
#
loop_
_entity.id
_entity.type
_entity.pdbx_description
1 polymer ?
#
loop_
_entity_poly.entity_id
_entity_poly.type
_entity_poly.pdbx_seq_one_letter_code
_entity_poly.pdbx_strand_id
1 'polypeptide(L)'
;MTVQPGAGAPEYGAVALPEIAVEWPQGLAPTLRDSVVEAQSLEGAGLVDALPGLWPVVDAALDLTGPGSLVAESVRHDAYEGWQVAALPRYDLDGKVRPRERRDTPQHGAPQLRDRRALVRALVGAVAERPCLDLRDALQMLDVFAGTFPLGLDAVCRRLLGHELRQGVAAGLAPLHEALGRRAPEGVSALCFRESAVGSRKAKGDPATDNEDTAGAWTGPSGIMRCAVFDGVTGDGDGSGGIAARAALDQVLRRWRLEEESRRPSVAEATEGRFGGGAGLAGRESSEWRSAPVAGSTEEWPRADEAGSAVEGREGWSHAGEPRTAGGRPFGGAGSARESSEWRPGPAAEGREEWPRADDAESAREGSEWHPSPVAESREEWPRAGGSVSAGADDPDEWPSGGGPGASGWPHSGGAESAAREDAQWSAGAGPALVAGRPGPGGEPGGGGGEVPLGPGELIAELDAAVGRATGVGSAAAVLATVHPDGTASVVSVGDAEAWLIRPLRPSAAENPYAAWKLTPAHTGFAERLRVTADAEGEESQLVSFLGGGAARWAHRTFRVAPGDLLLLASDGATEAERDRWFGSVLADLTAQLDVSGRPTAPALAAALVQRAEALGGWDNATALVCAMGEAQDR
;
A
#
# COMPACT_ATOMS: atom_id res chain seq x y z
N MET A 1 -1.78 -45.95 30.18
CA MET A 1 -1.92 -44.50 30.43
C MET A 1 -2.63 -44.35 31.76
N THR A 2 -1.98 -43.77 32.76
CA THR A 2 -2.53 -43.62 34.12
C THR A 2 -2.33 -42.16 34.50
N VAL A 3 -3.41 -41.40 34.58
CA VAL A 3 -3.41 -39.98 34.96
C VAL A 3 -3.63 -39.91 36.47
N GLN A 4 -2.73 -39.24 37.21
CA GLN A 4 -2.96 -38.91 38.62
C GLN A 4 -3.39 -37.43 38.74
N PRO A 5 -4.57 -37.14 39.30
CA PRO A 5 -5.00 -35.77 39.51
C PRO A 5 -4.27 -35.13 40.70
N GLY A 6 -3.74 -33.92 40.49
CA GLY A 6 -3.16 -33.11 41.56
C GLY A 6 -4.23 -32.64 42.55
N ALA A 7 -4.08 -33.00 43.82
CA ALA A 7 -5.00 -32.64 44.89
C ALA A 7 -4.79 -31.18 45.31
N GLY A 8 -5.59 -30.25 44.79
CA GLY A 8 -5.62 -28.89 45.35
C GLY A 8 -6.07 -27.73 44.45
N ALA A 9 -7.02 -27.91 43.53
CA ALA A 9 -7.59 -26.79 42.76
C ALA A 9 -9.10 -26.60 43.06
N PRO A 10 -9.57 -25.36 43.32
CA PRO A 10 -10.96 -25.04 43.64
C PRO A 10 -11.92 -25.30 42.46
N GLU A 11 -13.21 -25.44 42.77
CA GLU A 11 -14.35 -25.95 41.97
C GLU A 11 -14.72 -25.20 40.67
N TYR A 12 -13.76 -24.87 39.82
CA TYR A 12 -13.97 -25.06 38.38
C TYR A 12 -13.34 -26.41 38.09
N GLY A 13 -14.16 -27.44 37.90
CA GLY A 13 -13.67 -28.81 37.66
C GLY A 13 -12.53 -28.76 36.66
N ALA A 14 -11.30 -28.89 37.15
CA ALA A 14 -10.10 -28.70 36.36
C ALA A 14 -10.17 -29.78 35.28
N VAL A 15 -10.51 -29.37 34.05
CA VAL A 15 -10.40 -30.24 32.90
C VAL A 15 -8.92 -30.50 32.80
N ALA A 16 -8.48 -31.63 33.33
CA ALA A 16 -7.11 -32.10 33.20
C ALA A 16 -6.90 -32.33 31.71
N LEU A 17 -6.34 -31.33 31.03
CA LEU A 17 -5.95 -31.46 29.64
C LEU A 17 -4.85 -32.53 29.61
N PRO A 18 -5.04 -33.65 28.89
CA PRO A 18 -4.01 -34.65 28.79
C PRO A 18 -2.77 -34.01 28.15
N GLU A 19 -1.60 -34.25 28.73
CA GLU A 19 -0.34 -33.94 28.06
C GLU A 19 -0.18 -34.91 26.88
N ILE A 20 0.00 -34.35 25.68
CA ILE A 20 0.12 -35.12 24.45
C ILE A 20 1.53 -34.94 23.91
N ALA A 21 2.33 -35.99 24.02
CA ALA A 21 3.64 -36.06 23.37
C ALA A 21 3.46 -36.63 21.96
N VAL A 22 3.95 -35.89 20.96
CA VAL A 22 3.97 -36.32 19.56
C VAL A 22 5.42 -36.60 19.19
N GLU A 23 5.68 -37.79 18.65
CA GLU A 23 6.99 -38.18 18.13
C GLU A 23 6.92 -38.23 16.61
N TRP A 24 7.85 -37.55 15.94
CA TRP A 24 8.00 -37.60 14.50
C TRP A 24 9.10 -38.61 14.14
N PRO A 25 8.88 -39.49 13.16
CA PRO A 25 9.87 -40.50 12.80
C PRO A 25 11.10 -39.89 12.10
N GLN A 26 10.94 -38.73 11.49
CA GLN A 26 12.03 -37.91 10.96
C GLN A 26 12.45 -36.82 11.95
N GLY A 27 13.71 -36.39 11.86
CA GLY A 27 14.16 -35.16 12.49
C GLY A 27 13.30 -33.98 12.00
N LEU A 28 13.02 -33.04 12.90
CA LEU A 28 12.34 -31.80 12.53
C LEU A 28 13.38 -30.75 12.17
N ALA A 29 13.21 -30.14 11.00
CA ALA A 29 13.91 -28.92 10.64
C ALA A 29 13.60 -27.79 11.64
N PRO A 30 14.43 -26.75 11.75
CA PRO A 30 14.15 -25.59 12.58
C PRO A 30 12.80 -24.95 12.23
N THR A 31 12.16 -24.28 13.19
CA THR A 31 10.94 -23.51 12.89
C THR A 31 11.25 -22.42 11.88
N LEU A 32 10.26 -21.95 11.11
CA LEU A 32 10.51 -20.94 10.08
C LEU A 32 11.21 -19.69 10.65
N ARG A 33 10.89 -19.27 11.87
CA ARG A 33 11.59 -18.17 12.54
C ARG A 33 13.05 -18.52 12.80
N ASP A 34 13.33 -19.69 13.38
CA ASP A 34 14.70 -20.13 13.66
C ASP A 34 15.50 -20.29 12.36
N SER A 35 14.86 -20.75 11.28
CA SER A 35 15.46 -20.87 9.95
C SER A 35 15.94 -19.52 9.40
N VAL A 36 15.19 -18.44 9.63
CA VAL A 36 15.52 -17.10 9.15
C VAL A 36 16.46 -16.36 10.11
N VAL A 37 16.19 -16.41 11.42
CA VAL A 37 16.90 -15.61 12.43
C VAL A 37 18.21 -16.26 12.85
N GLU A 38 18.21 -17.57 13.14
CA GLU A 38 19.35 -18.26 13.76
C GLU A 38 20.16 -19.06 12.75
N ALA A 39 19.50 -19.92 11.98
CA ALA A 39 20.17 -20.82 11.04
C ALA A 39 20.55 -20.12 9.72
N GLN A 40 19.90 -19.00 9.39
CA GLN A 40 20.06 -18.27 8.13
C GLN A 40 19.96 -19.18 6.90
N SER A 41 19.17 -20.27 7.00
CA SER A 41 18.94 -21.21 5.91
C SER A 41 17.99 -20.65 4.86
N LEU A 42 17.27 -19.59 5.21
CA LEU A 42 16.40 -18.82 4.34
C LEU A 42 16.61 -17.33 4.63
N GLU A 43 16.97 -16.56 3.61
CA GLU A 43 17.07 -15.10 3.75
C GLU A 43 15.67 -14.50 3.93
N GLY A 44 15.49 -13.64 4.93
CA GLY A 44 14.21 -12.97 5.18
C GLY A 44 13.67 -12.30 3.92
N ALA A 45 14.53 -11.57 3.18
CA ALA A 45 14.16 -10.92 1.92
C ALA A 45 13.72 -11.90 0.81
N GLY A 46 14.24 -13.13 0.82
CA GLY A 46 13.90 -14.19 -0.14
C GLY A 46 12.72 -15.08 0.27
N LEU A 47 12.10 -14.82 1.43
CA LEU A 47 11.01 -15.64 1.95
C LEU A 47 9.86 -15.77 0.94
N VAL A 48 9.34 -14.65 0.42
CA VAL A 48 8.19 -14.64 -0.50
C VAL A 48 8.45 -15.42 -1.79
N ASP A 49 9.68 -15.37 -2.31
CA ASP A 49 10.09 -16.13 -3.49
C ASP A 49 10.15 -17.64 -3.24
N ALA A 50 10.41 -18.05 -1.99
CA ALA A 50 10.44 -19.46 -1.59
C ALA A 50 9.06 -20.05 -1.25
N LEU A 51 8.07 -19.22 -0.93
CA LEU A 51 6.71 -19.64 -0.53
C LEU A 51 5.96 -20.53 -1.53
N PRO A 52 6.10 -20.40 -2.87
CA PRO A 52 5.48 -21.35 -3.80
C PRO A 52 5.83 -22.81 -3.53
N GLY A 53 7.01 -23.09 -2.95
CA GLY A 53 7.40 -24.43 -2.52
C GLY A 53 6.72 -24.90 -1.23
N LEU A 54 6.29 -23.99 -0.35
CA LEU A 54 5.63 -24.30 0.91
C LEU A 54 4.20 -24.80 0.71
N TRP A 55 3.44 -24.18 -0.20
CA TRP A 55 2.00 -24.44 -0.29
C TRP A 55 1.61 -25.88 -0.63
N PRO A 56 2.27 -26.58 -1.56
CA PRO A 56 2.00 -28.00 -1.78
C PRO A 56 2.29 -28.87 -0.55
N VAL A 57 3.29 -28.51 0.26
CA VAL A 57 3.62 -29.22 1.50
C VAL A 57 2.55 -28.99 2.57
N VAL A 58 2.01 -27.78 2.66
CA VAL A 58 0.86 -27.46 3.52
C VAL A 58 -0.36 -28.27 3.11
N ASP A 59 -0.72 -28.27 1.83
CA ASP A 59 -1.87 -29.02 1.32
C ASP A 59 -1.72 -30.53 1.59
N ALA A 60 -0.53 -31.11 1.33
CA ALA A 60 -0.25 -32.51 1.62
C ALA A 60 -0.36 -32.84 3.12
N ALA A 61 0.11 -31.95 4.00
CA ALA A 61 0.02 -32.13 5.44
C ALA A 61 -1.43 -32.05 5.93
N LEU A 62 -2.24 -31.12 5.40
CA LEU A 62 -3.66 -30.98 5.72
C LEU A 62 -4.50 -32.14 5.17
N ASP A 63 -4.15 -32.68 4.01
CA ASP A 63 -4.80 -33.87 3.47
C ASP A 63 -4.56 -35.10 4.34
N LEU A 64 -3.34 -35.23 4.90
CA LEU A 64 -2.98 -36.32 5.79
C LEU A 64 -3.61 -36.19 7.19
N THR A 65 -3.52 -35.00 7.79
CA THR A 65 -3.90 -34.77 9.20
C THR A 65 -5.31 -34.23 9.40
N GLY A 66 -5.92 -33.73 8.33
CA GLY A 66 -7.16 -32.96 8.37
C GLY A 66 -6.92 -31.47 8.63
N PRO A 67 -7.91 -30.61 8.35
CA PRO A 67 -7.83 -29.18 8.63
C PRO A 67 -7.72 -28.92 10.14
N GLY A 68 -7.39 -27.69 10.54
CA GLY A 68 -7.19 -27.18 11.91
C GLY A 68 -6.07 -27.84 12.70
N SER A 69 -5.10 -28.42 11.99
CA SER A 69 -3.99 -29.19 12.53
C SER A 69 -2.69 -28.37 12.57
N LEU A 70 -2.67 -27.15 12.04
CA LEU A 70 -1.48 -26.30 12.05
C LEU A 70 -1.40 -25.38 13.28
N VAL A 71 -0.18 -25.21 13.77
CA VAL A 71 0.24 -24.16 14.72
C VAL A 71 1.40 -23.37 14.10
N ALA A 72 1.80 -22.25 14.71
CA ALA A 72 2.83 -21.39 14.11
C ALA A 72 4.17 -22.14 13.93
N GLU A 73 4.49 -23.03 14.88
CA GLU A 73 5.67 -23.87 14.94
C GLU A 73 5.60 -25.08 13.98
N SER A 74 4.48 -25.27 13.28
CA SER A 74 4.33 -26.32 12.27
C SER A 74 5.15 -26.03 11.02
N VAL A 75 5.35 -24.76 10.65
CA VAL A 75 6.07 -24.38 9.42
C VAL A 75 7.57 -24.36 9.70
N ARG A 76 8.32 -25.14 8.92
CA ARG A 76 9.76 -25.39 9.12
C ARG A 76 10.50 -25.34 7.79
N HIS A 77 11.77 -24.95 7.84
CA HIS A 77 12.62 -24.89 6.66
C HIS A 77 14.06 -25.28 6.97
N ASP A 78 14.63 -26.16 6.14
CA ASP A 78 16.04 -26.51 6.16
C ASP A 78 16.68 -26.26 4.80
N ALA A 79 17.97 -25.90 4.76
CA ALA A 79 18.67 -25.62 3.52
C ALA A 79 18.84 -26.84 2.60
N TYR A 80 18.84 -28.05 3.17
CA TYR A 80 19.03 -29.32 2.45
C TYR A 80 17.71 -30.05 2.20
N GLU A 81 16.85 -30.13 3.21
CA GLU A 81 15.57 -30.85 3.13
C GLU A 81 14.43 -29.98 2.57
N GLY A 82 14.59 -28.65 2.57
CA GLY A 82 13.59 -27.69 2.10
C GLY A 82 12.44 -27.50 3.08
N TRP A 83 11.22 -27.33 2.55
CA TRP A 83 10.02 -27.07 3.33
C TRP A 83 9.52 -28.32 4.05
N GLN A 84 9.22 -28.17 5.34
CA GLN A 84 8.58 -29.20 6.16
C GLN A 84 7.37 -28.61 6.90
N VAL A 85 6.28 -29.38 6.99
CA VAL A 85 5.09 -29.01 7.77
C VAL A 85 4.82 -30.09 8.83
N ALA A 86 5.12 -29.77 10.09
CA ALA A 86 4.84 -30.61 11.25
C ALA A 86 3.41 -30.35 11.75
N ALA A 87 2.41 -30.85 11.00
CA ALA A 87 1.01 -30.75 11.39
C ALA A 87 0.71 -31.65 12.61
N LEU A 88 -0.03 -31.11 13.58
CA LEU A 88 -0.41 -31.79 14.80
C LEU A 88 -1.81 -32.42 14.61
N PRO A 89 -1.97 -33.75 14.74
CA PRO A 89 -3.28 -34.38 14.68
C PRO A 89 -4.23 -33.74 15.68
N ARG A 90 -5.53 -33.76 15.37
CA ARG A 90 -6.54 -33.36 16.36
C ARG A 90 -6.70 -34.45 17.40
N TYR A 91 -6.82 -34.05 18.66
CA TYR A 91 -7.12 -34.95 19.76
C TYR A 91 -8.48 -34.61 20.35
N ASP A 92 -9.19 -35.62 20.83
CA ASP A 92 -10.38 -35.42 21.65
C ASP A 92 -10.01 -35.13 23.12
N LEU A 93 -11.02 -34.87 23.95
CA LEU A 93 -10.82 -34.65 25.39
C LEU A 93 -10.30 -35.89 26.12
N ASP A 94 -10.40 -37.07 25.51
CA ASP A 94 -9.88 -38.31 26.07
C ASP A 94 -8.44 -38.63 25.63
N GLY A 95 -7.85 -37.74 24.81
CA GLY A 95 -6.48 -37.80 24.32
C GLY A 95 -6.29 -38.70 23.10
N LYS A 96 -7.37 -39.30 22.55
CA LYS A 96 -7.27 -40.06 21.31
C LYS A 96 -7.20 -39.14 20.12
N VAL A 97 -6.42 -39.57 19.13
CA VAL A 97 -6.41 -38.93 17.81
C VAL A 97 -7.81 -39.03 17.23
N ARG A 98 -8.42 -37.88 16.97
CA ARG A 98 -9.71 -37.80 16.30
C ARG A 98 -9.48 -38.19 14.83
N PRO A 99 -9.99 -39.33 14.36
CA PRO A 99 -9.84 -39.70 12.97
C PRO A 99 -10.55 -38.66 12.10
N ARG A 100 -9.99 -38.41 10.92
CA ARG A 100 -10.63 -37.55 9.90
C ARG A 100 -12.08 -37.99 9.71
N GLU A 101 -13.03 -37.08 9.92
CA GLU A 101 -14.44 -37.44 9.81
C GLU A 101 -14.78 -37.61 8.34
N ARG A 102 -15.56 -38.65 8.01
CA ARG A 102 -15.96 -38.91 6.61
C ARG A 102 -16.85 -37.80 6.03
N ARG A 103 -17.42 -36.95 6.89
CA ARG A 103 -18.15 -35.71 6.55
C ARG A 103 -17.23 -34.53 6.23
N ASP A 104 -15.93 -34.63 6.50
CA ASP A 104 -14.88 -33.82 5.88
C ASP A 104 -14.65 -34.31 4.44
N THR A 105 -15.75 -34.38 3.68
CA THR A 105 -15.88 -34.96 2.33
C THR A 105 -14.85 -34.39 1.35
N PRO A 106 -14.55 -35.11 0.24
CA PRO A 106 -13.36 -34.94 -0.61
C PRO A 106 -13.31 -33.66 -1.47
N GLN A 107 -14.15 -32.66 -1.22
CA GLN A 107 -13.86 -31.31 -1.68
C GLN A 107 -12.68 -30.82 -0.84
N HIS A 108 -11.50 -31.01 -1.44
CA HIS A 108 -10.11 -30.83 -1.00
C HIS A 108 -9.90 -30.07 0.29
N GLY A 109 -8.96 -30.53 1.13
CA GLY A 109 -8.68 -30.07 2.50
C GLY A 109 -8.38 -28.57 2.64
N ALA A 110 -9.39 -27.73 2.40
CA ALA A 110 -9.29 -26.30 2.52
C ALA A 110 -8.90 -25.97 3.97
N PRO A 111 -7.90 -25.11 4.17
CA PRO A 111 -7.42 -24.80 5.50
C PRO A 111 -8.53 -24.16 6.32
N GLN A 112 -8.72 -24.63 7.55
CA GLN A 112 -9.60 -23.94 8.47
C GLN A 112 -9.01 -22.59 8.84
N LEU A 113 -9.84 -21.68 9.35
CA LEU A 113 -9.38 -20.35 9.76
C LEU A 113 -8.23 -20.44 10.77
N ARG A 114 -8.24 -21.45 11.64
CA ARG A 114 -7.13 -21.73 12.56
C ARG A 114 -5.81 -21.98 11.84
N ASP A 115 -5.79 -22.81 10.79
CA ASP A 115 -4.58 -23.11 10.03
C ASP A 115 -4.05 -21.86 9.35
N ARG A 116 -4.94 -21.09 8.72
CA ARG A 116 -4.61 -19.83 8.05
C ARG A 116 -3.97 -18.85 9.02
N ARG A 117 -4.52 -18.72 10.23
CA ARG A 117 -3.95 -17.89 11.31
C ARG A 117 -2.57 -18.38 11.76
N ALA A 118 -2.38 -19.70 11.86
CA ALA A 118 -1.09 -20.28 12.20
C ALA A 118 -0.03 -19.98 11.14
N LEU A 119 -0.37 -20.13 9.85
CA LEU A 119 0.49 -19.77 8.73
C LEU A 119 0.87 -18.29 8.76
N VAL A 120 -0.10 -17.38 8.92
CA VAL A 120 0.18 -15.94 9.03
C VAL A 120 1.13 -15.63 10.19
N ARG A 121 0.89 -16.18 11.38
CA ARG A 121 1.78 -15.98 12.53
C ARG A 121 3.19 -16.52 12.29
N ALA A 122 3.32 -17.67 11.63
CA ALA A 122 4.62 -18.23 11.29
C ALA A 122 5.38 -17.33 10.30
N LEU A 123 4.70 -16.85 9.25
CA LEU A 123 5.27 -16.01 8.21
C LEU A 123 5.71 -14.64 8.74
N VAL A 124 4.84 -13.96 9.48
CA VAL A 124 5.17 -12.65 10.08
C VAL A 124 6.22 -12.83 11.16
N GLY A 125 6.09 -13.85 12.01
CA GLY A 125 7.06 -14.17 13.04
C GLY A 125 8.45 -14.50 12.49
N ALA A 126 8.57 -14.90 11.23
CA ALA A 126 9.87 -15.18 10.61
C ALA A 126 10.64 -13.91 10.22
N VAL A 127 9.93 -12.83 9.89
CA VAL A 127 10.53 -11.57 9.39
C VAL A 127 10.44 -10.42 10.38
N ALA A 128 9.58 -10.54 11.39
CA ALA A 128 9.45 -9.56 12.45
C ALA A 128 10.64 -9.60 13.41
N GLU A 129 11.06 -8.41 13.87
CA GLU A 129 12.14 -8.25 14.84
C GLU A 129 11.87 -9.00 16.15
N ARG A 130 10.59 -9.16 16.51
CA ARG A 130 10.12 -9.95 17.65
C ARG A 130 9.08 -11.00 17.26
N PRO A 131 8.89 -12.06 18.07
CA PRO A 131 7.79 -13.01 17.87
C PRO A 131 6.42 -12.32 17.93
N CYS A 132 5.46 -12.83 17.13
CA CYS A 132 4.07 -12.39 17.18
C CYS A 132 3.35 -13.03 18.38
N LEU A 133 2.68 -12.22 19.20
CA LEU A 133 1.86 -12.75 20.29
C LEU A 133 0.62 -13.47 19.76
N ASP A 134 -0.11 -12.82 18.85
CA ASP A 134 -1.33 -13.35 18.26
C ASP A 134 -1.51 -12.89 16.80
N LEU A 135 -2.71 -13.12 16.25
CA LEU A 135 -3.03 -12.70 14.88
C LEU A 135 -3.16 -11.19 14.75
N ARG A 136 -3.73 -10.51 15.75
CA ARG A 136 -3.95 -9.05 15.70
C ARG A 136 -2.60 -8.35 15.65
N ASP A 137 -1.68 -8.76 16.53
CA ASP A 137 -0.30 -8.29 16.56
C ASP A 137 0.41 -8.54 15.22
N ALA A 138 0.27 -9.74 14.65
CA ALA A 138 0.84 -10.05 13.33
C ALA A 138 0.31 -9.14 12.22
N LEU A 139 -1.00 -8.85 12.21
CA LEU A 139 -1.63 -7.95 11.23
C LEU A 139 -1.20 -6.49 11.42
N GLN A 140 -1.09 -6.02 12.65
CA GLN A 140 -0.58 -4.68 12.95
C GLN A 140 0.87 -4.53 12.48
N MET A 141 1.73 -5.53 12.74
CA MET A 141 3.10 -5.52 12.24
C MET A 141 3.17 -5.52 10.71
N LEU A 142 2.32 -6.30 10.03
CA LEU A 142 2.25 -6.30 8.57
C LEU A 142 1.91 -4.92 8.01
N ASP A 143 0.94 -4.22 8.60
CA ASP A 143 0.49 -2.92 8.11
C ASP A 143 1.54 -1.82 8.34
N VAL A 144 2.17 -1.84 9.52
CA VAL A 144 3.17 -0.85 9.94
C VAL A 144 4.51 -1.06 9.23
N PHE A 145 4.94 -2.30 9.05
CA PHE A 145 6.27 -2.65 8.53
C PHE A 145 6.26 -3.23 7.12
N ALA A 146 5.18 -3.12 6.34
CA ALA A 146 5.11 -3.66 4.97
C ALA A 146 6.30 -3.26 4.09
N GLY A 147 6.74 -2.00 4.17
CA GLY A 147 7.93 -1.49 3.46
C GLY A 147 9.28 -1.93 4.02
N THR A 148 9.30 -2.68 5.12
CA THR A 148 10.49 -3.37 5.66
C THR A 148 10.42 -4.88 5.43
N PHE A 149 9.22 -5.47 5.48
CA PHE A 149 8.98 -6.89 5.22
C PHE A 149 9.11 -7.26 3.75
N PRO A 150 9.37 -8.53 3.40
CA PRO A 150 9.45 -8.97 2.01
C PRO A 150 8.25 -8.53 1.19
N LEU A 151 8.51 -8.10 -0.06
CA LEU A 151 7.51 -7.52 -0.93
C LEU A 151 6.33 -8.49 -1.15
N GLY A 152 5.11 -8.02 -0.87
CA GLY A 152 3.88 -8.81 -1.06
C GLY A 152 3.55 -9.79 0.05
N LEU A 153 4.34 -9.84 1.14
CA LEU A 153 4.05 -10.70 2.28
C LEU A 153 2.71 -10.33 2.96
N ASP A 154 2.41 -9.05 3.03
CA ASP A 154 1.12 -8.50 3.49
C ASP A 154 -0.04 -9.03 2.62
N ALA A 155 0.07 -8.95 1.30
CA ALA A 155 -0.93 -9.51 0.38
C ALA A 155 -1.09 -11.02 0.56
N VAL A 156 0.00 -11.78 0.71
CA VAL A 156 -0.05 -13.23 0.97
C VAL A 156 -0.78 -13.53 2.28
N CYS A 157 -0.44 -12.83 3.36
CA CYS A 157 -1.06 -13.04 4.67
C CYS A 157 -2.55 -12.67 4.68
N ARG A 158 -2.91 -11.57 4.01
CA ARG A 158 -4.31 -11.14 3.88
C ARG A 158 -5.11 -12.11 3.00
N ARG A 159 -4.50 -12.60 1.92
CA ARG A 159 -5.06 -13.64 1.06
C ARG A 159 -5.30 -14.93 1.81
N LEU A 160 -4.34 -15.33 2.66
CA LEU A 160 -4.50 -16.49 3.54
C LEU A 160 -5.71 -16.37 4.45
N LEU A 161 -6.02 -15.18 4.97
CA LEU A 161 -7.17 -14.95 5.85
C LEU A 161 -8.50 -14.80 5.12
N GLY A 162 -8.47 -14.58 3.80
CA GLY A 162 -9.65 -14.50 2.94
C GLY A 162 -10.41 -15.82 2.79
N HIS A 163 -11.55 -15.78 2.09
CA HIS A 163 -12.42 -16.95 1.86
C HIS A 163 -12.05 -17.79 0.63
N GLU A 164 -10.96 -17.44 -0.03
CA GLU A 164 -10.64 -17.83 -1.42
C GLU A 164 -9.78 -19.10 -1.54
N LEU A 165 -9.58 -19.83 -0.43
CA LEU A 165 -8.76 -21.06 -0.40
C LEU A 165 -9.57 -22.35 -0.50
N ARG A 166 -10.71 -22.32 -1.19
CA ARG A 166 -11.64 -23.48 -1.27
C ARG A 166 -11.02 -24.71 -1.95
N GLN A 167 -10.01 -24.50 -2.80
CA GLN A 167 -9.34 -25.56 -3.56
C GLN A 167 -7.98 -25.96 -2.97
N GLY A 168 -7.68 -25.53 -1.74
CA GLY A 168 -6.35 -25.67 -1.12
C GLY A 168 -5.55 -24.37 -1.15
N VAL A 169 -4.44 -24.36 -0.41
CA VAL A 169 -3.56 -23.20 -0.25
C VAL A 169 -2.78 -22.94 -1.54
N ALA A 170 -2.23 -23.98 -2.17
CA ALA A 170 -1.40 -23.83 -3.36
C ALA A 170 -2.20 -23.23 -4.52
N ALA A 171 -3.40 -23.76 -4.79
CA ALA A 171 -4.27 -23.24 -5.84
C ALA A 171 -4.73 -21.80 -5.56
N GLY A 172 -5.14 -21.50 -4.32
CA GLY A 172 -5.66 -20.17 -3.95
C GLY A 172 -4.61 -19.06 -3.88
N LEU A 173 -3.32 -19.41 -3.72
CA LEU A 173 -2.21 -18.46 -3.72
C LEU A 173 -1.47 -18.36 -5.06
N ALA A 174 -1.65 -19.31 -5.99
CA ALA A 174 -0.96 -19.32 -7.27
C ALA A 174 -1.15 -18.02 -8.09
N PRO A 175 -2.37 -17.45 -8.24
CA PRO A 175 -2.55 -16.19 -8.98
C PRO A 175 -1.77 -15.02 -8.38
N LEU A 176 -1.68 -14.96 -7.05
CA LEU A 176 -0.94 -13.92 -6.34
C LEU A 176 0.57 -14.10 -6.54
N HIS A 177 1.11 -15.32 -6.43
CA HIS A 177 2.53 -15.55 -6.67
C HIS A 177 2.95 -15.28 -8.12
N GLU A 178 2.09 -15.64 -9.08
CA GLU A 178 2.32 -15.28 -10.47
C GLU A 178 2.33 -13.75 -10.66
N ALA A 179 1.40 -13.05 -10.02
CA ALA A 179 1.40 -11.59 -10.01
C ALA A 179 2.69 -11.04 -9.39
N LEU A 180 3.12 -11.50 -8.22
CA LEU A 180 4.36 -11.05 -7.55
C LEU A 180 5.60 -11.26 -8.43
N GLY A 181 5.68 -12.38 -9.13
CA GLY A 181 6.80 -12.72 -10.03
C GLY A 181 6.78 -12.03 -11.41
N ARG A 182 5.72 -11.28 -11.74
CA ARG A 182 5.56 -10.66 -13.07
C ARG A 182 6.64 -9.62 -13.35
N ARG A 183 7.13 -9.61 -14.59
CA ARG A 183 8.16 -8.68 -15.11
C ARG A 183 7.77 -8.17 -16.49
N ALA A 184 8.38 -7.06 -16.91
CA ALA A 184 8.25 -6.48 -18.24
C ALA A 184 9.50 -6.80 -19.10
N PRO A 185 9.50 -7.88 -19.91
CA PRO A 185 10.66 -8.21 -20.73
C PRO A 185 10.96 -7.15 -21.80
N GLU A 186 9.92 -6.47 -22.29
CA GLU A 186 10.00 -5.46 -23.35
C GLU A 186 10.02 -4.02 -22.79
N GLY A 187 10.15 -3.90 -21.47
CA GLY A 187 10.11 -2.62 -20.77
C GLY A 187 8.70 -2.08 -20.51
N VAL A 188 8.64 -0.89 -19.91
CA VAL A 188 7.40 -0.22 -19.51
C VAL A 188 7.40 1.24 -19.95
N SER A 189 6.21 1.75 -20.23
CA SER A 189 5.92 3.18 -20.22
C SER A 189 5.08 3.53 -19.00
N ALA A 190 5.10 4.79 -18.57
CA ALA A 190 4.35 5.19 -17.39
C ALA A 190 3.70 6.56 -17.57
N LEU A 191 2.45 6.68 -17.12
CA LEU A 191 1.65 7.91 -17.12
C LEU A 191 1.18 8.22 -15.70
N CYS A 192 1.36 9.46 -15.25
CA CYS A 192 0.96 9.90 -13.91
C CYS A 192 -0.34 10.70 -13.94
N PHE A 193 -1.22 10.43 -12.99
CA PHE A 193 -2.44 11.18 -12.73
C PHE A 193 -2.46 11.57 -11.26
N ARG A 194 -2.89 12.79 -10.95
CA ARG A 194 -2.87 13.34 -9.59
C ARG A 194 -4.20 13.98 -9.29
N GLU A 195 -4.74 13.69 -8.11
CA GLU A 195 -5.85 14.42 -7.50
C GLU A 195 -5.44 14.86 -6.09
N SER A 196 -5.97 16.00 -5.65
CA SER A 196 -5.75 16.50 -4.29
C SER A 196 -6.94 17.33 -3.82
N ALA A 197 -7.37 17.14 -2.58
CA ALA A 197 -8.37 17.97 -1.94
C ALA A 197 -8.02 18.28 -0.48
N VAL A 198 -8.55 19.40 0.00
CA VAL A 198 -8.57 19.75 1.42
C VAL A 198 -9.73 19.03 2.07
N GLY A 199 -9.47 18.29 3.15
CA GLY A 199 -10.54 17.69 3.94
C GLY A 199 -11.44 18.77 4.54
N SER A 200 -12.75 18.57 4.48
CA SER A 200 -13.71 19.59 4.94
C SER A 200 -13.53 20.05 6.39
N ARG A 201 -12.89 19.27 7.25
CA ARG A 201 -12.59 19.65 8.65
C ARG A 201 -11.26 20.39 8.80
N LYS A 202 -10.34 20.29 7.84
CA LYS A 202 -9.11 21.09 7.79
C LYS A 202 -9.28 22.43 7.07
N ALA A 203 -10.30 22.57 6.22
CA ALA A 203 -10.59 23.82 5.53
C ALA A 203 -10.89 24.97 6.51
N LYS A 204 -10.01 25.97 6.58
CA LYS A 204 -10.20 27.21 7.35
C LYS A 204 -10.70 28.37 6.49
N GLY A 205 -10.87 28.15 5.19
CA GLY A 205 -11.41 29.13 4.24
C GLY A 205 -10.34 29.87 3.45
N ASP A 206 -9.07 29.48 3.56
CA ASP A 206 -7.99 29.95 2.70
C ASP A 206 -7.41 28.79 1.88
N PRO A 207 -7.86 28.60 0.63
CA PRO A 207 -7.38 27.51 -0.21
C PRO A 207 -5.86 27.50 -0.45
N ALA A 208 -5.16 28.62 -0.26
CA ALA A 208 -3.72 28.69 -0.47
C ALA A 208 -2.91 28.06 0.68
N THR A 209 -3.49 28.02 1.88
CA THR A 209 -2.85 27.50 3.10
C THR A 209 -3.52 26.26 3.66
N ASP A 210 -4.79 26.03 3.32
CA ASP A 210 -5.57 24.90 3.84
C ASP A 210 -5.06 23.56 3.29
N ASN A 211 -4.65 23.52 2.01
CA ASN A 211 -3.98 22.34 1.45
C ASN A 211 -2.47 22.43 1.68
N GLU A 212 -1.98 21.59 2.58
CA GLU A 212 -0.56 21.50 2.91
C GLU A 212 0.16 20.40 2.13
N ASP A 213 -0.59 19.56 1.40
CA ASP A 213 -0.02 18.54 0.55
C ASP A 213 0.48 19.14 -0.77
N THR A 214 1.48 18.50 -1.35
CA THR A 214 1.84 18.71 -2.76
C THR A 214 2.34 17.45 -3.39
N ALA A 215 2.17 17.32 -4.70
CA ALA A 215 2.68 16.19 -5.44
C ALA A 215 3.12 16.60 -6.83
N GLY A 216 4.09 15.89 -7.40
CA GLY A 216 4.59 16.17 -8.73
C GLY A 216 5.09 14.92 -9.43
N ALA A 217 5.10 14.98 -10.75
CA ALA A 217 5.67 13.95 -11.60
C ALA A 217 6.49 14.59 -12.70
N TRP A 218 7.54 13.91 -13.12
CA TRP A 218 8.41 14.35 -14.20
C TRP A 218 9.00 13.14 -14.93
N THR A 219 8.96 13.19 -16.26
CA THR A 219 9.55 12.16 -17.13
C THR A 219 10.67 12.80 -17.92
N GLY A 220 11.88 12.28 -17.74
CA GLY A 220 13.07 12.76 -18.45
C GLY A 220 13.16 12.23 -19.88
N PRO A 221 14.03 12.81 -20.74
CA PRO A 221 14.40 12.26 -22.04
C PRO A 221 14.87 10.80 -22.02
N SER A 222 15.49 10.34 -20.92
CA SER A 222 15.86 8.95 -20.67
C SER A 222 14.67 8.00 -20.54
N GLY A 223 13.44 8.52 -20.51
CA GLY A 223 12.22 7.76 -20.30
C GLY A 223 11.97 7.38 -18.84
N ILE A 224 12.89 7.71 -17.93
CA ILE A 224 12.71 7.49 -16.49
C ILE A 224 11.63 8.43 -15.98
N MET A 225 10.57 7.85 -15.43
CA MET A 225 9.51 8.57 -14.74
C MET A 225 9.88 8.69 -13.27
N ARG A 226 9.72 9.87 -12.71
CA ARG A 226 9.89 10.12 -11.28
C ARG A 226 8.66 10.86 -10.75
N CYS A 227 8.16 10.45 -9.61
CA CYS A 227 7.02 11.08 -8.97
C CYS A 227 7.23 11.18 -7.46
N ALA A 228 6.55 12.13 -6.83
CA ALA A 228 6.64 12.37 -5.40
C ALA A 228 5.32 12.92 -4.87
N VAL A 229 4.96 12.51 -3.66
CA VAL A 229 3.90 13.10 -2.83
C VAL A 229 4.55 13.53 -1.52
N PHE A 230 4.25 14.76 -1.12
CA PHE A 230 4.68 15.37 0.13
C PHE A 230 3.42 15.76 0.90
N ASP A 231 3.34 15.27 2.12
CA ASP A 231 2.26 15.54 3.05
C ASP A 231 2.79 16.54 4.08
N GLY A 232 2.25 17.75 4.05
CA GLY A 232 2.70 18.84 4.89
C GLY A 232 2.15 18.68 6.30
N VAL A 233 3.03 18.54 7.28
CA VAL A 233 2.60 18.35 8.67
C VAL A 233 1.99 19.65 9.18
N THR A 234 0.71 19.60 9.49
CA THR A 234 -0.05 20.75 9.98
C THR A 234 0.38 21.15 11.38
N GLY A 235 1.05 22.30 11.49
CA GLY A 235 1.26 22.99 12.77
C GLY A 235 -0.03 23.66 13.28
N ASP A 236 0.07 24.88 13.81
CA ASP A 236 -1.09 25.69 14.23
C ASP A 236 -2.01 26.14 13.04
N GLY A 237 -1.76 25.58 11.85
CA GLY A 237 -2.34 25.90 10.55
C GLY A 237 -2.05 27.33 10.11
N ASP A 238 -0.77 27.68 10.20
CA ASP A 238 -0.13 28.87 9.64
C ASP A 238 0.36 28.64 8.19
N GLY A 239 0.10 27.46 7.61
CA GLY A 239 0.53 27.06 6.27
C GLY A 239 2.00 26.62 6.19
N SER A 240 2.68 26.47 7.33
CA SER A 240 4.10 26.08 7.36
C SER A 240 4.35 24.67 6.81
N GLY A 241 3.40 23.75 6.97
CA GLY A 241 3.44 22.41 6.36
C GLY A 241 3.42 22.50 4.83
N GLY A 242 2.54 23.33 4.28
CA GLY A 242 2.47 23.57 2.84
C GLY A 242 3.74 24.22 2.28
N ILE A 243 4.39 25.12 3.03
CA ILE A 243 5.70 25.69 2.65
C ILE A 243 6.78 24.60 2.64
N ALA A 244 6.82 23.75 3.66
CA ALA A 244 7.76 22.62 3.73
C ALA A 244 7.59 21.68 2.52
N ALA A 245 6.36 21.22 2.27
CA ALA A 245 6.04 20.29 1.21
C ALA A 245 6.41 20.85 -0.18
N ARG A 246 6.09 22.13 -0.45
CA ARG A 246 6.47 22.82 -1.71
C ARG A 246 7.98 22.97 -1.87
N ALA A 247 8.70 23.33 -0.80
CA ALA A 247 10.16 23.44 -0.85
C ALA A 247 10.84 22.11 -1.17
N ALA A 248 10.34 21.01 -0.58
CA ALA A 248 10.81 19.67 -0.88
C ALA A 248 10.53 19.28 -2.35
N LEU A 249 9.32 19.57 -2.85
CA LEU A 249 8.98 19.31 -4.25
C LEU A 249 9.84 20.13 -5.23
N ASP A 250 10.05 21.41 -4.99
CA ASP A 250 10.89 22.25 -5.85
C ASP A 250 12.33 21.73 -5.88
N GLN A 251 12.85 21.33 -4.72
CA GLN A 251 14.20 20.76 -4.61
C GLN A 251 14.32 19.41 -5.32
N VAL A 252 13.33 18.52 -5.22
CA VAL A 252 13.36 17.22 -5.90
C VAL A 252 13.29 17.37 -7.41
N LEU A 253 12.42 18.27 -7.91
CA LEU A 253 12.28 18.55 -9.34
C LEU A 253 13.57 19.16 -9.91
N ARG A 254 14.23 20.05 -9.15
CA ARG A 254 15.55 20.57 -9.51
C ARG A 254 16.57 19.44 -9.61
N ARG A 255 16.62 18.54 -8.63
CA ARG A 255 17.58 17.42 -8.62
C ARG A 255 17.38 16.49 -9.81
N TRP A 256 16.14 16.11 -10.11
CA TRP A 256 15.85 15.21 -11.23
C TRP A 256 16.28 15.78 -12.58
N ARG A 257 16.16 17.10 -12.78
CA ARG A 257 16.66 17.77 -13.99
C ARG A 257 18.19 17.70 -14.10
N LEU A 258 18.91 17.95 -13.01
CA LEU A 258 20.37 17.88 -12.96
C LEU A 258 20.88 16.45 -13.25
N GLU A 259 20.26 15.43 -12.65
CA GLU A 259 20.62 14.03 -12.90
C GLU A 259 20.39 13.58 -14.34
N GLU A 260 19.47 14.23 -15.05
CA GLU A 260 19.18 13.92 -16.44
C GLU A 260 20.11 14.63 -17.39
N GLU A 261 20.45 15.89 -17.08
CA GLU A 261 21.48 16.63 -17.79
C GLU A 261 22.83 15.92 -17.69
N SER A 262 23.17 15.35 -16.53
CA SER A 262 24.43 14.58 -16.36
C SER A 262 24.45 13.24 -17.12
N ARG A 263 23.28 12.70 -17.49
CA ARG A 263 23.15 11.47 -18.30
C ARG A 263 23.22 11.71 -19.80
N ARG A 264 23.12 12.96 -20.27
CA ARG A 264 23.23 13.24 -21.70
C ARG A 264 24.65 12.92 -22.17
N PRO A 265 24.82 12.08 -23.21
CA PRO A 265 26.14 11.80 -23.75
C PRO A 265 26.80 13.13 -24.14
N SER A 266 28.06 13.31 -23.76
CA SER A 266 28.78 14.52 -24.10
C SER A 266 28.81 14.66 -25.62
N VAL A 267 28.47 15.84 -26.15
CA VAL A 267 28.46 16.09 -27.61
C VAL A 267 29.84 15.76 -28.24
N ALA A 268 30.91 15.84 -27.45
CA ALA A 268 32.26 15.44 -27.84
C ALA A 268 32.36 13.95 -28.21
N GLU A 269 31.81 13.03 -27.40
CA GLU A 269 31.84 11.59 -27.68
C GLU A 269 30.97 11.20 -28.89
N ALA A 270 29.85 11.90 -29.11
CA ALA A 270 29.00 11.67 -30.28
C ALA A 270 29.66 12.11 -31.61
N THR A 271 30.64 13.02 -31.55
CA THR A 271 31.31 13.57 -32.74
C THR A 271 32.59 12.81 -33.08
N GLU A 272 33.35 12.33 -32.08
CA GLU A 272 34.57 11.53 -32.31
C GLU A 272 34.27 10.14 -32.88
N GLY A 273 33.12 9.53 -32.57
CA GLY A 273 32.69 8.27 -33.17
C GLY A 273 32.32 8.34 -34.66
N ARG A 274 32.10 9.55 -35.23
CA ARG A 274 31.58 9.71 -36.60
C ARG A 274 32.64 10.02 -37.66
N PHE A 275 33.86 10.39 -37.27
CA PHE A 275 34.94 10.77 -38.20
C PHE A 275 36.18 9.87 -38.17
N GLY A 276 36.23 8.83 -37.33
CA GLY A 276 37.39 7.92 -37.20
C GLY A 276 37.49 6.75 -38.21
N GLY A 277 36.58 6.64 -39.19
CA GLY A 277 36.49 5.51 -40.13
C GLY A 277 36.92 5.85 -41.55
N GLY A 278 38.10 6.45 -41.73
CA GLY A 278 38.56 6.97 -43.01
C GLY A 278 39.99 6.57 -43.38
N ALA A 279 40.40 5.31 -43.20
CA ALA A 279 41.63 4.81 -43.83
C ALA A 279 41.62 3.28 -43.98
N GLY A 280 41.51 2.82 -45.22
CA GLY A 280 42.01 1.52 -45.64
C GLY A 280 40.94 0.44 -45.84
N LEU A 281 40.52 0.23 -47.08
CA LEU A 281 40.76 -1.02 -47.80
C LEU A 281 40.27 -0.88 -49.25
N ALA A 282 41.24 -0.73 -50.15
CA ALA A 282 41.05 -0.90 -51.57
C ALA A 282 41.00 -2.39 -51.91
N GLY A 283 40.06 -2.75 -52.79
CA GLY A 283 40.19 -3.87 -53.71
C GLY A 283 39.65 -5.22 -53.23
N ARG A 284 38.43 -5.55 -53.67
CA ARG A 284 38.20 -6.77 -54.47
C ARG A 284 36.83 -6.77 -55.14
N GLU A 285 36.89 -7.12 -56.42
CA GLU A 285 35.82 -7.24 -57.40
C GLU A 285 34.96 -8.50 -57.21
N SER A 286 33.82 -8.49 -57.92
CA SER A 286 32.98 -9.65 -58.34
C SER A 286 31.97 -10.13 -57.30
N SER A 287 30.69 -10.39 -57.60
CA SER A 287 29.93 -10.43 -58.84
C SER A 287 28.46 -10.73 -58.50
N GLU A 288 27.55 -10.27 -59.34
CA GLU A 288 26.22 -10.85 -59.63
C GLU A 288 25.24 -11.07 -58.46
N TRP A 289 24.16 -10.28 -58.40
CA TRP A 289 22.79 -10.82 -58.42
C TRP A 289 21.85 -9.80 -59.09
N ARG A 290 20.95 -10.34 -59.91
CA ARG A 290 20.11 -9.65 -60.88
C ARG A 290 18.87 -9.03 -60.26
N SER A 291 18.43 -7.94 -60.87
CA SER A 291 17.20 -7.19 -60.64
C SER A 291 15.91 -7.99 -60.88
N ALA A 292 14.88 -7.65 -60.11
CA ALA A 292 13.47 -7.69 -60.52
C ALA A 292 12.76 -6.42 -59.98
N PRO A 293 11.77 -5.86 -60.68
CA PRO A 293 11.25 -4.52 -60.42
C PRO A 293 10.12 -4.54 -59.38
N VAL A 294 10.15 -3.61 -58.44
CA VAL A 294 8.99 -3.30 -57.58
C VAL A 294 8.28 -2.07 -58.17
N ALA A 295 7.02 -2.27 -58.51
CA ALA A 295 6.10 -1.26 -58.97
C ALA A 295 5.85 -0.21 -57.88
N GLY A 296 5.76 1.05 -58.29
CA GLY A 296 5.48 2.16 -57.41
C GLY A 296 4.04 2.20 -56.93
N SER A 297 3.87 2.70 -55.71
CA SER A 297 2.69 3.43 -55.27
C SER A 297 3.13 4.46 -54.23
N THR A 298 3.25 5.70 -54.68
CA THR A 298 3.26 6.89 -53.84
C THR A 298 1.84 7.11 -53.32
N GLU A 299 1.59 6.84 -52.04
CA GLU A 299 0.40 7.35 -51.35
C GLU A 299 0.75 8.68 -50.68
N GLU A 300 0.37 9.76 -51.36
CA GLU A 300 0.20 11.09 -50.78
C GLU A 300 -0.99 11.07 -49.80
N TRP A 301 -0.76 11.56 -48.59
CA TRP A 301 -1.81 11.88 -47.63
C TRP A 301 -2.55 13.15 -48.07
N PRO A 302 -3.88 13.15 -48.25
CA PRO A 302 -4.60 14.38 -48.53
C PRO A 302 -4.79 15.19 -47.25
N ARG A 303 -4.50 16.50 -47.39
CA ARG A 303 -4.84 17.55 -46.43
C ARG A 303 -6.36 17.63 -46.28
N ALA A 304 -6.80 17.72 -45.03
CA ALA A 304 -8.18 18.00 -44.69
C ALA A 304 -8.45 19.50 -44.88
N ASP A 305 -9.10 19.84 -45.99
CA ASP A 305 -9.91 21.04 -46.14
C ASP A 305 -11.03 20.70 -47.15
N GLU A 306 -12.23 21.20 -46.86
CA GLU A 306 -13.45 21.15 -47.68
C GLU A 306 -14.27 19.85 -47.69
N ALA A 307 -15.22 19.75 -46.75
CA ALA A 307 -16.47 19.02 -46.98
C ALA A 307 -17.65 19.99 -46.78
N GLY A 308 -18.22 20.38 -47.91
CA GLY A 308 -19.43 21.19 -47.99
C GLY A 308 -20.64 20.47 -47.40
N SER A 309 -21.44 21.24 -46.66
CA SER A 309 -22.75 20.87 -46.17
C SER A 309 -23.80 21.33 -47.17
N ALA A 310 -24.61 20.39 -47.66
CA ALA A 310 -25.89 20.67 -48.30
C ALA A 310 -26.77 19.43 -48.20
N VAL A 311 -27.79 19.44 -47.32
CA VAL A 311 -29.16 18.98 -47.62
C VAL A 311 -30.14 19.77 -46.74
N GLU A 312 -31.23 20.16 -47.39
CA GLU A 312 -32.28 21.08 -47.00
C GLU A 312 -33.22 20.57 -45.89
N GLY A 313 -33.77 21.52 -45.13
CA GLY A 313 -34.90 21.32 -44.23
C GLY A 313 -35.43 22.65 -43.72
N ARG A 314 -36.31 23.29 -44.50
CA ARG A 314 -37.01 24.55 -44.20
C ARG A 314 -37.97 24.41 -43.01
N GLU A 315 -37.96 25.40 -42.13
CA GLU A 315 -39.08 26.17 -41.55
C GLU A 315 -38.43 27.03 -40.45
N GLY A 316 -38.20 28.33 -40.63
CA GLY A 316 -39.22 29.36 -40.75
C GLY A 316 -39.44 29.98 -39.36
N TRP A 317 -38.88 31.17 -39.11
CA TRP A 317 -39.48 32.35 -38.47
C TRP A 317 -38.40 33.40 -38.20
N SER A 318 -38.75 34.63 -38.48
CA SER A 318 -37.86 35.75 -38.73
C SER A 318 -37.99 36.84 -37.67
N HIS A 319 -36.93 37.65 -37.61
CA HIS A 319 -36.83 39.05 -37.21
C HIS A 319 -36.43 39.44 -35.76
N ALA A 320 -35.25 40.07 -35.74
CA ALA A 320 -34.95 41.39 -35.17
C ALA A 320 -35.00 41.52 -33.63
N GLY A 321 -33.99 42.06 -32.95
CA GLY A 321 -32.75 42.68 -33.36
C GLY A 321 -32.03 43.20 -32.12
N GLU A 322 -30.70 43.32 -32.19
CA GLU A 322 -29.98 44.26 -31.33
C GLU A 322 -29.94 45.62 -32.02
N PRO A 323 -29.91 46.73 -31.26
CA PRO A 323 -28.58 47.29 -31.03
C PRO A 323 -28.38 48.00 -29.67
N ARG A 324 -27.12 47.91 -29.21
CA ARG A 324 -26.25 49.00 -28.73
C ARG A 324 -26.49 49.69 -27.37
N THR A 325 -25.47 49.54 -26.53
CA THR A 325 -24.66 50.58 -25.83
C THR A 325 -25.36 51.81 -25.24
N ALA A 326 -25.19 52.02 -23.94
CA ALA A 326 -24.30 53.05 -23.36
C ALA A 326 -24.80 53.56 -22.00
N GLY A 327 -23.88 53.59 -21.02
CA GLY A 327 -23.67 54.75 -20.16
C GLY A 327 -24.59 54.97 -18.94
N GLY A 328 -23.96 55.25 -17.80
CA GLY A 328 -24.53 56.18 -16.81
C GLY A 328 -24.60 55.68 -15.37
N ARG A 329 -23.65 56.13 -14.55
CA ARG A 329 -23.53 56.07 -13.09
C ARG A 329 -24.71 56.78 -12.35
N PRO A 330 -24.62 57.12 -11.04
CA PRO A 330 -24.67 56.29 -9.83
C PRO A 330 -25.70 56.83 -8.78
N PHE A 331 -26.18 56.01 -7.85
CA PHE A 331 -26.74 56.42 -6.53
C PHE A 331 -26.66 55.15 -5.65
N GLY A 332 -26.20 55.12 -4.40
CA GLY A 332 -26.22 56.13 -3.35
C GLY A 332 -27.41 55.88 -2.43
N GLY A 333 -27.22 55.22 -1.28
CA GLY A 333 -28.16 55.33 -0.15
C GLY A 333 -28.61 54.04 0.54
N ALA A 334 -28.03 53.83 1.73
CA ALA A 334 -28.44 53.03 2.88
C ALA A 334 -29.93 52.63 3.06
N GLY A 335 -30.12 51.45 3.67
CA GLY A 335 -31.03 51.30 4.81
C GLY A 335 -31.99 50.10 4.82
N SER A 336 -32.07 49.43 5.98
CA SER A 336 -33.13 48.51 6.48
C SER A 336 -33.12 47.08 5.93
N ALA A 337 -32.69 46.06 6.69
CA ALA A 337 -33.35 45.40 7.84
C ALA A 337 -34.55 44.50 7.48
N ARG A 338 -34.55 43.30 8.11
CA ARG A 338 -35.47 42.14 7.98
C ARG A 338 -35.13 41.25 6.78
N GLU A 339 -35.19 39.92 6.84
CA GLU A 339 -35.91 39.02 7.71
C GLU A 339 -35.24 37.63 7.68
N SER A 340 -35.25 36.97 8.82
CA SER A 340 -34.84 35.59 9.04
C SER A 340 -35.75 34.64 8.26
N SER A 341 -35.19 33.72 7.47
CA SER A 341 -35.94 32.56 6.97
C SER A 341 -35.20 31.28 7.34
N GLU A 342 -35.79 30.59 8.32
CA GLU A 342 -35.51 29.23 8.74
C GLU A 342 -35.45 28.28 7.54
N TRP A 343 -34.35 27.52 7.44
CA TRP A 343 -34.28 26.35 6.59
C TRP A 343 -34.91 25.17 7.33
N ARG A 344 -36.02 24.63 6.82
CA ARG A 344 -36.53 23.29 7.16
C ARG A 344 -36.37 22.40 5.93
N PRO A 345 -35.80 21.19 6.07
CA PRO A 345 -35.77 20.22 4.98
C PRO A 345 -37.14 19.55 4.84
N GLY A 346 -37.62 19.47 3.59
CA GLY A 346 -38.86 18.75 3.23
C GLY A 346 -38.68 17.23 3.28
N PRO A 347 -39.78 16.46 3.44
CA PRO A 347 -39.72 15.01 3.55
C PRO A 347 -39.50 14.35 2.19
N ALA A 348 -38.68 13.29 2.20
CA ALA A 348 -38.41 12.40 1.08
C ALA A 348 -39.68 11.75 0.55
N ALA A 349 -39.89 11.85 -0.77
CA ALA A 349 -40.91 11.11 -1.48
C ALA A 349 -40.41 9.70 -1.79
N GLU A 350 -41.15 8.70 -1.33
CA GLU A 350 -41.03 7.30 -1.72
C GLU A 350 -41.45 7.15 -3.20
N GLY A 351 -40.47 6.91 -4.07
CA GLY A 351 -40.69 6.48 -5.45
C GLY A 351 -40.33 5.00 -5.58
N ARG A 352 -41.35 4.13 -5.56
CA ARG A 352 -41.25 2.74 -6.04
C ARG A 352 -41.22 2.77 -7.56
N GLU A 353 -40.12 2.33 -8.17
CA GLU A 353 -40.10 1.97 -9.59
C GLU A 353 -40.04 0.44 -9.74
N GLU A 354 -41.09 -0.08 -10.35
CA GLU A 354 -41.26 -1.47 -10.78
C GLU A 354 -40.35 -1.75 -11.99
N TRP A 355 -39.60 -2.84 -11.93
CA TRP A 355 -38.90 -3.41 -13.08
C TRP A 355 -39.81 -4.43 -13.78
N PRO A 356 -39.92 -4.42 -15.13
CA PRO A 356 -40.77 -5.37 -15.84
C PRO A 356 -40.12 -6.76 -15.89
N ARG A 357 -40.93 -7.78 -15.58
CA ARG A 357 -40.64 -9.19 -15.83
C ARG A 357 -40.64 -9.45 -17.33
N ALA A 358 -39.63 -10.18 -17.80
CA ALA A 358 -39.63 -10.83 -19.11
C ALA A 358 -39.72 -12.34 -18.88
N ASP A 359 -40.89 -12.91 -19.18
CA ASP A 359 -41.06 -14.32 -19.52
C ASP A 359 -41.61 -14.34 -20.96
N ASP A 360 -40.93 -15.05 -21.85
CA ASP A 360 -41.51 -15.88 -22.92
C ASP A 360 -40.39 -16.39 -23.85
N ALA A 361 -39.91 -17.62 -23.58
CA ALA A 361 -39.38 -18.53 -24.60
C ALA A 361 -39.33 -19.96 -24.03
N GLU A 362 -40.45 -20.66 -24.19
CA GLU A 362 -40.66 -22.07 -23.91
C GLU A 362 -40.05 -22.93 -25.04
N SER A 363 -39.21 -23.93 -24.71
CA SER A 363 -39.40 -25.34 -25.14
C SER A 363 -38.20 -26.27 -24.86
N ALA A 364 -38.47 -27.19 -23.92
CA ALA A 364 -38.15 -28.63 -23.95
C ALA A 364 -36.70 -29.12 -23.71
N ARG A 365 -36.43 -29.70 -22.53
CA ARG A 365 -36.56 -31.15 -22.21
C ARG A 365 -36.00 -31.47 -20.80
N GLU A 366 -36.78 -32.29 -20.08
CA GLU A 366 -36.40 -33.35 -19.11
C GLU A 366 -35.18 -33.09 -18.21
N GLY A 367 -35.23 -33.01 -16.88
CA GLY A 367 -36.11 -33.62 -15.89
C GLY A 367 -35.22 -34.02 -14.70
N SER A 368 -35.43 -33.44 -13.52
CA SER A 368 -35.17 -34.07 -12.21
C SER A 368 -35.59 -33.12 -11.10
N GLU A 369 -36.52 -33.60 -10.29
CA GLU A 369 -37.06 -32.93 -9.11
C GLU A 369 -35.98 -32.79 -8.04
N TRP A 370 -35.77 -31.56 -7.56
CA TRP A 370 -35.08 -31.28 -6.30
C TRP A 370 -35.96 -30.36 -5.46
N HIS A 371 -36.42 -30.88 -4.32
CA HIS A 371 -37.06 -30.08 -3.28
C HIS A 371 -36.02 -29.25 -2.52
N PRO A 372 -36.20 -27.92 -2.35
CA PRO A 372 -35.45 -27.18 -1.35
C PRO A 372 -36.17 -27.26 0.00
N SER A 373 -35.49 -27.81 1.02
CA SER A 373 -35.81 -27.54 2.42
C SER A 373 -35.22 -26.19 2.85
N PRO A 374 -35.86 -25.47 3.78
CA PRO A 374 -35.46 -24.11 4.14
C PRO A 374 -34.20 -24.12 5.02
N VAL A 375 -33.20 -23.34 4.62
CA VAL A 375 -32.03 -23.02 5.44
C VAL A 375 -32.45 -21.95 6.45
N ALA A 376 -32.42 -22.30 7.73
CA ALA A 376 -32.53 -21.34 8.82
C ALA A 376 -31.18 -20.64 8.98
N GLU A 377 -31.16 -19.33 8.77
CA GLU A 377 -30.03 -18.46 9.10
C GLU A 377 -29.87 -18.38 10.63
N SER A 378 -28.88 -19.08 11.18
CA SER A 378 -28.44 -18.88 12.56
C SER A 378 -27.48 -17.69 12.59
N ARG A 379 -28.00 -16.55 13.05
CA ARG A 379 -27.25 -15.34 13.39
C ARG A 379 -26.52 -15.59 14.72
N GLU A 380 -25.22 -15.87 14.69
CA GLU A 380 -24.41 -15.95 15.91
C GLU A 380 -24.07 -14.54 16.41
N GLU A 381 -24.69 -14.17 17.53
CA GLU A 381 -24.39 -12.96 18.29
C GLU A 381 -23.06 -13.12 19.05
N TRP A 382 -22.25 -12.07 19.00
CA TRP A 382 -21.01 -11.94 19.77
C TRP A 382 -21.33 -11.79 21.27
N PRO A 383 -20.71 -12.55 22.19
CA PRO A 383 -20.88 -12.30 23.62
C PRO A 383 -20.08 -11.05 24.01
N ARG A 384 -20.79 -10.03 24.50
CA ARG A 384 -20.20 -8.92 25.26
C ARG A 384 -19.64 -9.47 26.56
N ALA A 385 -18.37 -9.19 26.84
CA ALA A 385 -17.76 -9.46 28.13
C ALA A 385 -18.46 -8.62 29.21
N GLY A 386 -19.15 -9.31 30.12
CA GLY A 386 -19.65 -8.74 31.37
C GLY A 386 -18.53 -8.71 32.40
N GLY A 387 -18.05 -7.52 32.72
CA GLY A 387 -17.22 -7.26 33.90
C GLY A 387 -18.11 -6.96 35.10
N SER A 388 -18.19 -7.92 36.02
CA SER A 388 -18.89 -7.81 37.30
C SER A 388 -18.15 -6.88 38.26
N VAL A 389 -18.89 -5.90 38.77
CA VAL A 389 -18.56 -5.10 39.95
C VAL A 389 -18.77 -5.95 41.20
N SER A 390 -17.78 -6.00 42.08
CA SER A 390 -17.96 -6.43 43.47
C SER A 390 -17.51 -5.30 44.40
N ALA A 391 -18.50 -4.74 45.09
CA ALA A 391 -18.35 -3.76 46.14
C ALA A 391 -17.73 -4.40 47.41
N GLY A 392 -16.84 -3.66 48.04
CA GLY A 392 -16.45 -3.82 49.44
C GLY A 392 -16.42 -2.42 50.04
N ALA A 393 -17.38 -2.14 50.91
CA ALA A 393 -17.61 -0.87 51.55
C ALA A 393 -16.58 -0.61 52.66
N ASP A 394 -16.12 0.64 52.76
CA ASP A 394 -15.93 1.34 54.03
C ASP A 394 -16.26 2.84 53.80
N ASP A 395 -17.05 3.37 54.73
CA ASP A 395 -17.86 4.60 54.68
C ASP A 395 -17.06 5.81 55.26
N PRO A 396 -17.61 7.03 55.45
CA PRO A 396 -17.08 8.25 54.81
C PRO A 396 -16.65 9.34 55.82
N ASP A 397 -15.84 10.28 55.36
CA ASP A 397 -15.74 11.63 55.96
C ASP A 397 -15.57 12.61 54.78
N GLU A 398 -16.64 13.26 54.33
CA GLU A 398 -17.09 14.59 54.76
C GLU A 398 -16.22 15.73 54.14
N TRP A 399 -16.92 16.74 53.59
CA TRP A 399 -16.50 18.13 53.25
C TRP A 399 -16.53 18.57 51.75
N PRO A 400 -16.87 19.85 51.50
CA PRO A 400 -17.95 20.18 50.56
C PRO A 400 -17.52 20.91 49.29
N SER A 401 -18.52 21.04 48.42
CA SER A 401 -18.65 21.95 47.27
C SER A 401 -18.19 23.40 47.51
N GLY A 402 -17.33 23.88 46.62
CA GLY A 402 -17.08 25.27 46.23
C GLY A 402 -16.18 25.21 44.99
N GLY A 403 -16.49 25.76 43.81
CA GLY A 403 -16.99 27.10 43.55
C GLY A 403 -15.81 28.01 43.22
N GLY A 404 -15.45 28.14 41.93
CA GLY A 404 -14.52 29.19 41.48
C GLY A 404 -13.75 28.88 40.18
N PRO A 405 -13.84 29.73 39.14
CA PRO A 405 -13.05 29.63 37.91
C PRO A 405 -11.71 30.37 38.06
N GLY A 406 -10.66 29.87 37.40
CA GLY A 406 -9.34 30.49 37.44
C GLY A 406 -8.52 30.13 36.21
N ALA A 407 -8.35 31.10 35.33
CA ALA A 407 -7.46 31.06 34.18
C ALA A 407 -5.97 31.05 34.61
N SER A 408 -5.13 30.81 33.60
CA SER A 408 -3.73 31.24 33.44
C SER A 408 -2.63 30.25 33.86
N GLY A 409 -1.68 30.08 32.91
CA GLY A 409 -0.28 29.82 33.21
C GLY A 409 0.23 28.42 32.88
N TRP A 410 0.57 28.17 31.61
CA TRP A 410 1.55 27.14 31.26
C TRP A 410 2.96 27.71 31.54
N PRO A 411 3.80 27.08 32.38
CA PRO A 411 5.18 27.49 32.52
C PRO A 411 6.10 26.71 31.59
N HIS A 412 7.06 27.46 31.06
CA HIS A 412 8.20 27.02 30.29
C HIS A 412 9.02 25.92 30.99
N SER A 413 9.53 25.04 30.13
CA SER A 413 10.71 24.18 30.23
C SER A 413 11.75 24.59 31.27
N GLY A 414 11.97 23.72 32.27
CA GLY A 414 13.16 23.68 33.11
C GLY A 414 13.85 22.33 32.90
N GLY A 415 15.14 22.36 32.57
CA GLY A 415 15.96 21.17 32.35
C GLY A 415 16.23 20.39 33.64
N ALA A 416 16.55 19.11 33.48
CA ALA A 416 17.21 18.31 34.49
C ALA A 416 18.17 17.33 33.82
N GLU A 417 19.44 17.46 34.20
CA GLU A 417 20.54 16.56 33.92
C GLU A 417 20.39 15.23 34.70
N SER A 418 20.93 14.18 34.08
CA SER A 418 21.61 13.03 34.72
C SER A 418 20.80 12.03 35.56
N ALA A 419 20.61 10.84 35.00
CA ALA A 419 20.84 9.60 35.72
C ALA A 419 21.50 8.56 34.80
N ALA A 420 22.60 8.00 35.25
CA ALA A 420 23.44 7.04 34.56
C ALA A 420 23.15 5.59 34.98
N ARG A 421 23.51 4.65 34.08
CA ARG A 421 23.57 3.16 34.20
C ARG A 421 22.23 2.45 33.96
N GLU A 422 22.14 1.38 33.17
CA GLU A 422 23.09 0.30 32.87
C GLU A 422 23.07 -0.10 31.38
N ASP A 423 24.25 -0.40 30.85
CA ASP A 423 24.47 -0.92 29.50
C ASP A 423 24.00 -2.37 29.40
N ALA A 424 23.02 -2.65 28.54
CA ALA A 424 22.75 -3.97 28.00
C ALA A 424 22.86 -3.89 26.47
N GLN A 425 24.01 -4.36 25.98
CA GLN A 425 24.42 -4.31 24.58
C GLN A 425 23.74 -5.46 23.82
N TRP A 426 22.66 -5.18 23.10
CA TRP A 426 22.08 -6.06 22.08
C TRP A 426 22.09 -5.35 20.73
N SER A 427 23.05 -5.75 19.90
CA SER A 427 23.23 -5.26 18.53
C SER A 427 22.21 -5.93 17.61
N ALA A 428 21.11 -5.25 17.31
CA ALA A 428 20.29 -5.54 16.13
C ALA A 428 20.88 -4.77 14.94
N GLY A 429 21.10 -5.47 13.83
CA GLY A 429 21.82 -4.97 12.66
C GLY A 429 21.14 -3.78 11.97
N ALA A 430 21.54 -2.57 12.36
CA ALA A 430 21.57 -1.45 11.45
C ALA A 430 22.73 -1.64 10.47
N GLY A 431 22.46 -1.59 9.17
CA GLY A 431 23.50 -1.48 8.14
C GLY A 431 24.44 -0.31 8.47
N PRO A 432 25.71 -0.37 8.03
CA PRO A 432 26.77 0.47 8.58
C PRO A 432 26.50 1.96 8.32
N ALA A 433 26.50 2.73 9.41
CA ALA A 433 26.69 4.18 9.34
C ALA A 433 28.05 4.48 8.70
N LEU A 434 28.02 5.01 7.48
CA LEU A 434 29.21 5.53 6.80
C LEU A 434 29.75 6.72 7.57
N VAL A 435 30.83 6.51 8.32
CA VAL A 435 31.65 7.58 8.88
C VAL A 435 32.32 8.29 7.71
N ALA A 436 31.89 9.52 7.43
CA ALA A 436 32.51 10.39 6.44
C ALA A 436 33.97 10.69 6.84
N GLY A 437 34.92 10.08 6.14
CA GLY A 437 36.34 10.41 6.25
C GLY A 437 36.59 11.83 5.73
N ARG A 438 37.27 12.67 6.52
CA ARG A 438 37.76 13.99 6.10
C ARG A 438 38.66 13.85 4.85
N PRO A 439 38.40 14.59 3.76
CA PRO A 439 39.32 14.61 2.63
C PRO A 439 40.57 15.41 2.99
N GLY A 440 41.74 14.85 2.70
CA GLY A 440 43.02 15.54 2.79
C GLY A 440 43.14 16.66 1.75
N PRO A 441 43.94 17.72 2.00
CA PRO A 441 44.08 18.83 1.07
C PRO A 441 45.12 18.49 0.00
N GLY A 442 44.76 18.67 -1.28
CA GLY A 442 45.75 18.81 -2.34
C GLY A 442 45.56 17.89 -3.55
N GLY A 443 44.69 18.31 -4.47
CA GLY A 443 44.63 17.82 -5.84
C GLY A 443 43.81 18.80 -6.68
N GLU A 444 44.42 19.38 -7.71
CA GLU A 444 43.77 20.36 -8.59
C GLU A 444 42.53 19.76 -9.31
N PRO A 445 41.44 20.53 -9.48
CA PRO A 445 40.22 20.04 -10.13
C PRO A 445 40.40 20.00 -11.65
N GLY A 446 40.87 18.87 -12.16
CA GLY A 446 40.76 18.54 -13.58
C GLY A 446 39.29 18.34 -13.94
N GLY A 447 38.77 19.21 -14.80
CA GLY A 447 37.36 19.28 -15.21
C GLY A 447 36.85 18.02 -15.91
N GLY A 448 35.57 17.72 -15.68
CA GLY A 448 34.85 16.58 -16.26
C GLY A 448 34.09 15.72 -15.24
N GLY A 449 33.87 16.19 -14.01
CA GLY A 449 33.09 15.45 -13.02
C GLY A 449 31.61 15.41 -13.39
N GLY A 450 31.20 14.38 -14.13
CA GLY A 450 29.78 14.06 -14.28
C GLY A 450 29.16 13.89 -12.90
N GLU A 451 28.11 14.66 -12.61
CA GLU A 451 27.40 14.56 -11.34
C GLU A 451 26.81 13.16 -11.22
N VAL A 452 27.34 12.38 -10.27
CA VAL A 452 26.86 11.04 -9.95
C VAL A 452 25.42 11.17 -9.39
N PRO A 453 24.47 10.33 -9.81
CA PRO A 453 23.13 10.29 -9.20
C PRO A 453 23.25 10.16 -7.68
N LEU A 454 22.46 10.94 -6.93
CA LEU A 454 22.53 10.86 -5.47
C LEU A 454 22.02 9.50 -4.99
N GLY A 455 22.65 8.99 -3.95
CA GLY A 455 22.06 7.89 -3.19
C GLY A 455 20.74 8.32 -2.54
N PRO A 456 19.81 7.40 -2.26
CA PRO A 456 18.53 7.73 -1.60
C PRO A 456 18.69 8.55 -0.31
N GLY A 457 19.69 8.24 0.53
CA GLY A 457 19.94 8.98 1.76
C GLY A 457 20.46 10.40 1.54
N GLU A 458 21.27 10.62 0.51
CA GLU A 458 21.76 11.96 0.14
C GLU A 458 20.62 12.82 -0.40
N LEU A 459 19.71 12.22 -1.18
CA LEU A 459 18.49 12.87 -1.64
C LEU A 459 17.65 13.31 -0.44
N ILE A 460 17.36 12.42 0.51
CA ILE A 460 16.58 12.78 1.72
C ILE A 460 17.26 13.89 2.51
N ALA A 461 18.58 13.84 2.70
CA ALA A 461 19.31 14.92 3.38
C ALA A 461 19.22 16.27 2.64
N GLU A 462 19.25 16.26 1.30
CA GLU A 462 19.07 17.48 0.50
C GLU A 462 17.65 18.05 0.63
N LEU A 463 16.63 17.18 0.63
CA LEU A 463 15.23 17.58 0.84
C LEU A 463 15.00 18.12 2.25
N ASP A 464 15.52 17.45 3.28
CA ASP A 464 15.44 17.90 4.68
C ASP A 464 16.07 19.29 4.85
N ALA A 465 17.26 19.49 4.27
CA ALA A 465 17.91 20.79 4.29
C ALA A 465 17.14 21.87 3.51
N ALA A 466 16.44 21.52 2.43
CA ALA A 466 15.59 22.44 1.69
C ALA A 466 14.36 22.87 2.51
N VAL A 467 13.72 21.93 3.20
CA VAL A 467 12.61 22.22 4.12
C VAL A 467 13.08 23.14 5.24
N GLY A 468 14.19 22.80 5.93
CA GLY A 468 14.70 23.61 7.04
C GLY A 468 15.17 25.02 6.63
N ARG A 469 15.51 25.25 5.35
CA ARG A 469 15.77 26.59 4.80
C ARG A 469 14.49 27.37 4.51
N ALA A 470 13.43 26.68 4.08
CA ALA A 470 12.18 27.30 3.68
C ALA A 470 11.30 27.67 4.88
N THR A 471 11.36 26.88 5.96
CA THR A 471 10.59 27.09 7.17
C THR A 471 11.35 26.61 8.41
N GLY A 472 11.23 27.35 9.51
CA GLY A 472 11.84 26.99 10.80
C GLY A 472 10.93 26.15 11.71
N VAL A 473 9.67 25.95 11.33
CA VAL A 473 8.65 25.25 12.14
C VAL A 473 7.85 24.20 11.36
N GLY A 474 7.84 24.28 10.03
CA GLY A 474 7.10 23.34 9.20
C GLY A 474 7.91 22.08 8.89
N SER A 475 7.20 20.98 8.68
CA SER A 475 7.77 19.69 8.28
C SER A 475 6.90 19.00 7.24
N ALA A 476 7.44 17.95 6.62
CA ALA A 476 6.69 17.15 5.66
C ALA A 476 7.05 15.66 5.75
N ALA A 477 6.04 14.80 5.66
CA ALA A 477 6.25 13.42 5.24
C ALA A 477 6.43 13.40 3.70
N ALA A 478 7.14 12.39 3.19
CA ALA A 478 7.43 12.29 1.78
C ALA A 478 7.48 10.83 1.31
N VAL A 479 6.92 10.59 0.14
CA VAL A 479 7.09 9.36 -0.60
C VAL A 479 7.44 9.69 -2.05
N LEU A 480 8.52 9.08 -2.54
CA LEU A 480 9.08 9.32 -3.86
C LEU A 480 9.20 7.99 -4.58
N ALA A 481 8.93 7.96 -5.88
CA ALA A 481 9.16 6.81 -6.71
C ALA A 481 9.95 7.16 -7.98
N THR A 482 10.78 6.21 -8.42
CA THR A 482 11.48 6.24 -9.70
C THR A 482 11.14 4.97 -10.45
N VAL A 483 10.70 5.11 -11.70
CA VAL A 483 10.36 3.99 -12.59
C VAL A 483 11.22 4.09 -13.84
N HIS A 484 12.04 3.07 -14.05
CA HIS A 484 12.91 2.94 -15.21
C HIS A 484 12.16 2.24 -16.37
N PRO A 485 12.52 2.55 -17.62
CA PRO A 485 11.94 1.89 -18.79
C PRO A 485 12.11 0.37 -18.81
N ASP A 486 13.09 -0.20 -18.10
CA ASP A 486 13.31 -1.64 -18.01
C ASP A 486 12.37 -2.35 -16.99
N GLY A 487 11.41 -1.62 -16.44
CA GLY A 487 10.49 -2.11 -15.41
C GLY A 487 11.11 -2.22 -14.03
N THR A 488 12.35 -1.75 -13.81
CA THR A 488 12.88 -1.54 -12.46
C THR A 488 12.22 -0.31 -11.85
N ALA A 489 11.70 -0.44 -10.64
CA ALA A 489 11.18 0.68 -9.87
C ALA A 489 11.81 0.74 -8.49
N SER A 490 11.82 1.92 -7.91
CA SER A 490 12.18 2.12 -6.50
C SER A 490 11.26 3.14 -5.83
N VAL A 491 11.08 2.97 -4.53
CA VAL A 491 10.39 3.93 -3.66
C VAL A 491 11.31 4.32 -2.51
N VAL A 492 11.34 5.61 -2.20
CA VAL A 492 11.99 6.19 -1.01
C VAL A 492 10.90 6.85 -0.18
N SER A 493 10.91 6.66 1.14
CA SER A 493 9.89 7.23 2.04
C SER A 493 10.45 7.71 3.37
N VAL A 494 9.81 8.74 3.92
CA VAL A 494 10.03 9.33 5.23
C VAL A 494 8.68 9.82 5.77
N GLY A 495 8.36 9.54 7.03
CA GLY A 495 7.02 9.78 7.57
C GLY A 495 6.04 8.65 7.28
N ASP A 496 4.76 8.98 7.17
CA ASP A 496 3.62 8.07 7.00
C ASP A 496 2.95 8.15 5.63
N ALA A 497 3.38 9.05 4.75
CA ALA A 497 3.00 9.03 3.34
C ALA A 497 3.28 7.65 2.72
N GLU A 498 2.30 7.14 1.97
CA GLU A 498 2.28 5.73 1.57
C GLU A 498 2.54 5.53 0.08
N ALA A 499 3.17 4.40 -0.26
CA ALA A 499 3.12 3.88 -1.62
C ALA A 499 2.58 2.45 -1.67
N TRP A 500 1.82 2.15 -2.72
CA TRP A 500 1.17 0.87 -2.95
C TRP A 500 1.37 0.41 -4.40
N LEU A 501 1.60 -0.89 -4.59
CA LEU A 501 1.56 -1.51 -5.92
C LEU A 501 0.26 -2.28 -6.05
N ILE A 502 -0.51 -1.96 -7.08
CA ILE A 502 -1.76 -2.63 -7.43
C ILE A 502 -1.52 -3.36 -8.75
N ARG A 503 -1.72 -4.68 -8.75
CA ARG A 503 -1.43 -5.54 -9.90
C ARG A 503 -2.63 -6.40 -10.26
N PRO A 504 -3.01 -6.47 -11.55
CA PRO A 504 -4.05 -7.37 -12.00
C PRO A 504 -3.61 -8.83 -11.84
N LEU A 505 -4.46 -9.64 -11.22
CA LEU A 505 -4.35 -11.08 -11.14
C LEU A 505 -4.84 -11.71 -12.44
N ARG A 506 -4.35 -12.90 -12.80
CA ARG A 506 -4.97 -13.64 -13.90
C ARG A 506 -6.42 -13.95 -13.49
N PRO A 507 -7.40 -13.69 -14.37
CA PRO A 507 -8.80 -13.82 -14.02
C PRO A 507 -9.12 -15.25 -13.57
N SER A 508 -9.60 -15.37 -12.34
CA SER A 508 -10.31 -16.54 -11.85
C SER A 508 -11.77 -16.12 -11.61
N ALA A 509 -12.72 -16.99 -11.93
CA ALA A 509 -14.14 -16.61 -12.08
C ALA A 509 -14.85 -16.11 -10.80
N ALA A 510 -14.18 -16.11 -9.64
CA ALA A 510 -14.80 -15.86 -8.34
C ALA A 510 -14.02 -14.90 -7.42
N GLU A 511 -12.94 -14.28 -7.91
CA GLU A 511 -11.96 -13.59 -7.08
C GLU A 511 -11.79 -12.15 -7.55
N ASN A 512 -11.33 -11.27 -6.65
CA ASN A 512 -11.00 -9.90 -7.04
C ASN A 512 -9.88 -9.95 -8.11
N PRO A 513 -10.05 -9.31 -9.29
CA PRO A 513 -9.06 -9.36 -10.36
C PRO A 513 -7.81 -8.55 -10.06
N TYR A 514 -7.68 -7.92 -8.90
CA TYR A 514 -6.52 -7.17 -8.46
C TYR A 514 -6.04 -7.63 -7.09
N ALA A 515 -4.73 -7.50 -6.88
CA ALA A 515 -4.14 -7.49 -5.55
C ALA A 515 -3.38 -6.18 -5.37
N ALA A 516 -3.35 -5.69 -4.13
CA ALA A 516 -2.54 -4.54 -3.75
C ALA A 516 -1.64 -4.92 -2.57
N TRP A 517 -0.45 -4.35 -2.50
CA TRP A 517 0.43 -4.46 -1.34
C TRP A 517 1.20 -3.16 -1.11
N LYS A 518 1.53 -2.90 0.15
CA LYS A 518 2.17 -1.66 0.58
C LYS A 518 3.69 -1.74 0.38
N LEU A 519 4.28 -0.62 -0.02
CA LEU A 519 5.70 -0.50 -0.39
C LEU A 519 6.52 0.29 0.64
N THR A 520 5.86 1.05 1.51
CA THR A 520 6.50 1.90 2.52
C THR A 520 6.16 1.43 3.93
N PRO A 521 7.06 1.59 4.91
CA PRO A 521 6.70 1.45 6.32
C PRO A 521 6.06 2.75 6.83
N ALA A 522 5.39 2.68 7.98
CA ALA A 522 5.00 3.88 8.72
C ALA A 522 6.15 4.32 9.66
N HIS A 523 6.45 5.63 9.70
CA HIS A 523 7.41 6.21 10.64
C HIS A 523 6.69 7.01 11.74
N THR A 524 5.84 6.34 12.51
CA THR A 524 5.05 6.92 13.61
C THR A 524 5.55 6.46 14.99
N GLY A 525 5.16 7.16 16.06
CA GLY A 525 5.48 6.77 17.44
C GLY A 525 4.90 5.40 17.79
N PHE A 526 3.68 5.11 17.31
CA PHE A 526 3.09 3.78 17.38
C PHE A 526 3.96 2.71 16.72
N ALA A 527 4.48 2.98 15.52
CA ALA A 527 5.34 2.04 14.80
C ALA A 527 6.62 1.71 15.58
N GLU A 528 7.27 2.70 16.17
CA GLU A 528 8.48 2.50 16.96
C GLU A 528 8.20 1.70 18.24
N ARG A 529 7.08 1.95 18.92
CA ARG A 529 6.67 1.14 20.09
C ARG A 529 6.34 -0.30 19.70
N LEU A 530 5.63 -0.50 18.60
CA LEU A 530 5.20 -1.82 18.16
C LEU A 530 6.38 -2.76 17.88
N ARG A 531 7.55 -2.22 17.50
CA ARG A 531 8.79 -3.03 17.34
C ARG A 531 9.21 -3.70 18.63
N VAL A 532 9.04 -3.02 19.76
CA VAL A 532 9.54 -3.48 21.06
C VAL A 532 8.44 -4.17 21.86
N THR A 533 7.19 -3.72 21.74
CA THR A 533 6.10 -4.12 22.62
C THR A 533 4.83 -4.43 21.83
N ALA A 534 4.19 -5.56 22.11
CA ALA A 534 3.05 -6.05 21.33
C ALA A 534 1.70 -5.41 21.70
N ASP A 535 1.59 -4.89 22.90
CA ASP A 535 0.46 -4.12 23.41
C ASP A 535 0.72 -2.60 23.29
N ALA A 536 1.48 -2.18 22.27
CA ALA A 536 1.67 -0.78 21.97
C ALA A 536 0.30 -0.11 21.72
N GLU A 537 0.08 1.04 22.36
CA GLU A 537 -1.10 1.90 22.19
C GLU A 537 -0.67 3.37 22.05
N GLY A 538 -1.57 4.25 21.57
CA GLY A 538 -1.38 5.70 21.47
C GLY A 538 -0.49 6.16 20.31
N GLU A 539 -0.30 7.49 20.19
CA GLU A 539 0.56 8.21 19.21
C GLU A 539 0.48 7.71 17.76
N GLU A 540 -0.70 7.25 17.33
CA GLU A 540 -0.88 6.64 16.00
C GLU A 540 -0.52 7.61 14.87
N SER A 541 -0.84 8.90 15.02
CA SER A 541 -0.56 9.96 14.04
C SER A 541 0.70 10.78 14.34
N GLN A 542 1.47 10.47 15.39
CA GLN A 542 2.66 11.26 15.70
C GLN A 542 3.84 10.76 14.86
N LEU A 543 4.29 11.58 13.92
CA LEU A 543 5.49 11.28 13.14
C LEU A 543 6.75 11.34 14.01
N VAL A 544 7.57 10.27 13.93
CA VAL A 544 8.92 10.23 14.53
C VAL A 544 10.02 10.52 13.52
N SER A 545 9.66 10.58 12.23
CA SER A 545 10.58 10.86 11.15
C SER A 545 9.88 11.68 10.07
N PHE A 546 10.44 12.84 9.72
CA PHE A 546 9.89 13.78 8.75
C PHE A 546 11.00 14.71 8.24
N LEU A 547 10.77 15.35 7.10
CA LEU A 547 11.66 16.37 6.55
C LEU A 547 11.52 17.69 7.33
N GLY A 548 12.63 18.40 7.54
CA GLY A 548 12.70 19.66 8.28
C GLY A 548 13.12 19.52 9.75
N GLY A 549 13.18 18.29 10.27
CA GLY A 549 13.51 17.99 11.67
C GLY A 549 14.96 17.55 11.92
N GLY A 550 15.73 17.25 10.88
CA GLY A 550 17.09 16.71 10.98
C GLY A 550 17.13 15.19 11.23
N ALA A 551 18.07 14.51 10.55
CA ALA A 551 18.36 13.07 10.64
C ALA A 551 17.13 12.13 10.62
N ALA A 552 16.20 12.39 9.70
CA ALA A 552 15.03 11.57 9.50
C ALA A 552 15.41 10.12 9.13
N ARG A 553 14.88 9.13 9.86
CA ARG A 553 14.86 7.73 9.41
C ARG A 553 14.06 7.65 8.11
N TRP A 554 14.64 7.01 7.11
CA TRP A 554 13.99 6.80 5.82
C TRP A 554 14.05 5.32 5.44
N ALA A 555 13.19 4.93 4.51
CA ALA A 555 13.17 3.61 3.92
C ALA A 555 13.33 3.70 2.40
N HIS A 556 13.99 2.70 1.81
CA HIS A 556 14.11 2.55 0.36
C HIS A 556 13.87 1.10 -0.03
N ARG A 557 13.14 0.93 -1.12
CA ARG A 557 12.79 -0.38 -1.67
C ARG A 557 12.92 -0.35 -3.17
N THR A 558 13.47 -1.41 -3.73
CA THR A 558 13.46 -1.68 -5.18
C THR A 558 12.50 -2.82 -5.47
N PHE A 559 11.84 -2.77 -6.62
CA PHE A 559 10.88 -3.79 -7.06
C PHE A 559 10.74 -3.77 -8.58
N ARG A 560 9.95 -4.71 -9.11
CA ARG A 560 9.64 -4.80 -10.54
C ARG A 560 8.20 -4.39 -10.80
N VAL A 561 8.02 -3.59 -11.84
CA VAL A 561 6.71 -3.26 -12.42
C VAL A 561 6.55 -3.92 -13.78
N ALA A 562 5.29 -4.11 -14.18
CA ALA A 562 4.88 -4.68 -15.44
C ALA A 562 3.71 -3.89 -16.05
N PRO A 563 3.46 -4.01 -17.37
CA PRO A 563 2.27 -3.44 -17.97
C PRO A 563 0.99 -3.90 -17.25
N GLY A 564 0.06 -2.96 -17.07
CA GLY A 564 -1.19 -3.15 -16.32
C GLY A 564 -1.07 -2.87 -14.82
N ASP A 565 0.14 -2.70 -14.28
CA ASP A 565 0.31 -2.28 -12.89
C ASP A 565 -0.11 -0.82 -12.68
N LEU A 566 -0.59 -0.54 -11.47
CA LEU A 566 -0.75 0.82 -10.96
C LEU A 566 0.16 1.01 -9.75
N LEU A 567 0.95 2.08 -9.74
CA LEU A 567 1.72 2.52 -8.59
C LEU A 567 1.05 3.74 -7.98
N LEU A 568 0.56 3.62 -6.75
CA LEU A 568 -0.06 4.70 -5.99
C LEU A 568 0.96 5.30 -5.02
N LEU A 569 1.07 6.63 -5.00
CA LEU A 569 1.70 7.41 -3.95
C LEU A 569 0.62 8.29 -3.33
N ALA A 570 0.53 8.37 -2.00
CA ALA A 570 -0.56 9.08 -1.34
C ALA A 570 -0.14 9.68 0.02
N SER A 571 -0.79 10.77 0.42
CA SER A 571 -0.81 11.21 1.83
C SER A 571 -1.68 10.26 2.66
N ASP A 572 -1.51 10.29 3.97
CA ASP A 572 -2.26 9.41 4.89
C ASP A 572 -3.78 9.67 4.83
N GLY A 573 -4.19 10.93 4.62
CA GLY A 573 -5.59 11.30 4.44
C GLY A 573 -6.24 10.67 3.21
N ALA A 574 -5.48 10.34 2.16
CA ALA A 574 -5.98 9.60 1.01
C ALA A 574 -6.02 8.08 1.22
N THR A 575 -5.30 7.56 2.22
CA THR A 575 -5.23 6.12 2.53
C THR A 575 -5.92 5.73 3.82
N GLU A 576 -6.69 6.64 4.42
CA GLU A 576 -7.46 6.39 5.64
C GLU A 576 -8.33 5.12 5.50
N ALA A 577 -8.04 4.12 6.32
CA ALA A 577 -8.74 2.84 6.26
C ALA A 577 -10.15 2.97 6.87
N GLU A 578 -11.13 2.31 6.25
CA GLU A 578 -12.40 2.05 6.94
C GLU A 578 -12.12 1.21 8.18
N ARG A 579 -12.87 1.47 9.26
CA ARG A 579 -12.82 0.62 10.46
C ARG A 579 -13.01 -0.84 10.03
N ASP A 580 -12.07 -1.69 10.45
CA ASP A 580 -12.04 -3.14 10.20
C ASP A 580 -11.68 -3.61 8.78
N ARG A 581 -11.32 -2.71 7.86
CA ARG A 581 -10.87 -3.10 6.51
C ARG A 581 -9.43 -2.72 6.26
N TRP A 582 -8.67 -3.68 5.75
CA TRP A 582 -7.34 -3.40 5.25
C TRP A 582 -7.41 -2.58 3.96
N PHE A 583 -6.65 -1.48 3.90
CA PHE A 583 -6.69 -0.56 2.77
C PHE A 583 -6.29 -1.21 1.43
N GLY A 584 -5.38 -2.18 1.43
CA GLY A 584 -5.04 -2.93 0.21
C GLY A 584 -6.23 -3.66 -0.42
N SER A 585 -7.16 -4.19 0.39
CA SER A 585 -8.42 -4.76 -0.14
C SER A 585 -9.34 -3.69 -0.70
N VAL A 586 -9.40 -2.52 -0.06
CA VAL A 586 -10.17 -1.37 -0.58
C VAL A 586 -9.63 -0.93 -1.94
N LEU A 587 -8.31 -0.84 -2.09
CA LEU A 587 -7.66 -0.50 -3.37
C LEU A 587 -8.00 -1.53 -4.45
N ALA A 588 -7.89 -2.82 -4.16
CA ALA A 588 -8.21 -3.87 -5.12
C ALA A 588 -9.69 -3.82 -5.54
N ASP A 589 -10.62 -3.67 -4.60
CA ASP A 589 -12.06 -3.59 -4.87
C ASP A 589 -12.41 -2.34 -5.69
N LEU A 590 -11.87 -1.19 -5.31
CA LEU A 590 -12.11 0.07 -6.00
C LEU A 590 -11.56 0.03 -7.42
N THR A 591 -10.36 -0.52 -7.60
CA THR A 591 -9.75 -0.70 -8.92
C THR A 591 -10.61 -1.61 -9.81
N ALA A 592 -11.10 -2.74 -9.27
CA ALA A 592 -11.99 -3.65 -9.99
C ALA A 592 -13.30 -2.97 -10.42
N GLN A 593 -13.92 -2.19 -9.54
CA GLN A 593 -15.16 -1.46 -9.85
C GLN A 593 -14.94 -0.42 -10.95
N LEU A 594 -13.83 0.30 -10.90
CA LEU A 594 -13.48 1.31 -11.88
C LEU A 594 -13.16 0.70 -13.24
N ASP A 595 -12.45 -0.43 -13.28
CA ASP A 595 -12.14 -1.17 -14.51
C ASP A 595 -13.44 -1.64 -15.21
N VAL A 596 -14.36 -2.24 -14.44
CA VAL A 596 -15.68 -2.66 -14.94
C VAL A 596 -16.51 -1.49 -15.46
N SER A 597 -16.33 -0.28 -14.93
CA SER A 597 -17.03 0.91 -15.40
C SER A 597 -16.56 1.42 -16.76
N GLY A 598 -15.46 0.88 -17.30
CA GLY A 598 -14.85 1.31 -18.57
C GLY A 598 -14.17 2.67 -18.51
N ARG A 599 -14.04 3.27 -17.32
CA ARG A 599 -13.30 4.51 -17.10
C ARG A 599 -11.79 4.21 -17.14
N PRO A 600 -10.93 5.16 -17.55
CA PRO A 600 -9.49 4.99 -17.41
C PRO A 600 -9.13 4.82 -15.93
N THR A 601 -8.66 3.63 -15.56
CA THR A 601 -8.59 3.17 -14.16
C THR A 601 -7.71 4.07 -13.29
N ALA A 602 -6.54 4.49 -13.78
CA ALA A 602 -5.60 5.29 -13.00
C ALA A 602 -6.10 6.69 -12.59
N PRO A 603 -6.55 7.58 -13.51
CA PRO A 603 -7.11 8.87 -13.10
C PRO A 603 -8.41 8.70 -12.30
N ALA A 604 -9.23 7.71 -12.62
CA ALA A 604 -10.46 7.44 -11.87
C ALA A 604 -10.15 6.98 -10.43
N LEU A 605 -9.09 6.21 -10.22
CA LEU A 605 -8.65 5.77 -8.90
C LEU A 605 -8.13 6.95 -8.07
N ALA A 606 -7.29 7.81 -8.65
CA ALA A 606 -6.83 9.03 -7.97
C ALA A 606 -8.00 9.89 -7.48
N ALA A 607 -8.99 10.13 -8.35
CA ALA A 607 -10.19 10.88 -8.00
C ALA A 607 -11.06 10.18 -6.94
N ALA A 608 -11.23 8.87 -7.05
CA ALA A 608 -12.05 8.10 -6.12
C ALA A 608 -11.45 8.04 -4.72
N LEU A 609 -10.12 8.01 -4.57
CA LEU A 609 -9.45 8.04 -3.26
C LEU A 609 -9.71 9.35 -2.53
N VAL A 610 -9.57 10.48 -3.23
CA VAL A 610 -9.83 11.81 -2.65
C VAL A 610 -11.31 12.00 -2.29
N GLN A 611 -12.23 11.55 -3.17
CA GLN A 611 -13.66 11.57 -2.87
C GLN A 611 -14.02 10.68 -1.67
N ARG A 612 -13.34 9.53 -1.53
CA ARG A 612 -13.53 8.62 -0.41
C ARG A 612 -13.05 9.24 0.90
N ALA A 613 -11.89 9.91 0.91
CA ALA A 613 -11.40 10.61 2.09
C ALA A 613 -12.41 11.64 2.62
N GLU A 614 -13.02 12.41 1.70
CA GLU A 614 -14.09 13.34 2.06
C GLU A 614 -15.34 12.60 2.60
N ALA A 615 -15.73 11.48 1.97
CA ALA A 615 -16.86 10.66 2.43
C ALA A 615 -16.62 10.02 3.82
N LEU A 616 -15.37 9.81 4.22
CA LEU A 616 -14.98 9.34 5.56
C LEU A 616 -14.93 10.45 6.61
N GLY A 617 -15.19 11.70 6.19
CA GLY A 617 -15.39 12.83 7.08
C GLY A 617 -14.42 13.98 6.85
N GLY A 618 -13.51 13.88 5.87
CA GLY A 618 -12.60 14.97 5.49
C GLY A 618 -11.71 15.43 6.64
N TRP A 619 -11.17 14.47 7.39
CA TRP A 619 -10.37 14.73 8.60
C TRP A 619 -8.99 15.31 8.31
N ASP A 620 -8.45 15.00 7.13
CA ASP A 620 -7.16 15.48 6.65
C ASP A 620 -7.24 15.91 5.17
N ASN A 621 -6.21 16.60 4.69
CA ASN A 621 -5.90 16.75 3.29
C ASN A 621 -5.67 15.37 2.67
N ALA A 622 -6.16 15.19 1.45
CA ALA A 622 -6.07 13.93 0.75
C ALA A 622 -5.44 14.17 -0.63
N THR A 623 -4.27 13.60 -0.85
CA THR A 623 -3.53 13.68 -2.10
C THR A 623 -3.19 12.29 -2.59
N ALA A 624 -3.57 11.99 -3.83
CA ALA A 624 -3.29 10.73 -4.49
C ALA A 624 -2.64 10.96 -5.86
N LEU A 625 -1.51 10.29 -6.10
CA LEU A 625 -0.83 10.24 -7.39
C LEU A 625 -0.74 8.78 -7.84
N VAL A 626 -1.38 8.47 -8.97
CA VAL A 626 -1.42 7.13 -9.55
C VAL A 626 -0.63 7.10 -10.85
N CYS A 627 0.36 6.22 -10.93
CA CYS A 627 1.10 5.94 -12.15
C CYS A 627 0.58 4.66 -12.81
N ALA A 628 0.04 4.79 -14.03
CA ALA A 628 -0.33 3.64 -14.85
C ALA A 628 0.88 3.13 -15.64
N MET A 629 1.17 1.83 -15.53
CA MET A 629 2.22 1.18 -16.31
C MET A 629 1.63 0.62 -17.60
N GLY A 630 2.10 1.12 -18.74
CA GLY A 630 1.76 0.61 -20.07
C GLY A 630 2.90 -0.20 -20.67
N GLU A 631 2.62 -0.86 -21.80
CA GLU A 631 3.67 -1.40 -22.65
C GLU A 631 4.57 -0.26 -23.14
N ALA A 632 5.86 -0.54 -23.30
CA ALA A 632 6.75 0.37 -24.01
C ALA A 632 6.36 0.32 -25.50
N GLN A 633 5.42 1.18 -25.92
CA GLN A 633 5.15 1.34 -27.35
C GLN A 633 6.44 1.79 -28.03
N ASP A 634 6.84 1.12 -29.12
CA ASP A 634 8.02 1.44 -29.93
C ASP A 634 8.06 2.95 -30.20
N ARG A 635 8.93 3.66 -29.46
CA ARG A 635 9.07 5.12 -29.50
C ARG A 635 9.88 5.59 -30.70
#